data_AF-B8NRB9-F1
#
_entry.id   AF-B8NRB9-F1
#
_cell.length_a   1.000
_cell.length_b   1.000
_cell.length_c   1.000
_cell.angle_alpha   90.00
_cell.angle_beta   90.00
_cell.angle_gamma   90.00
#
_symmetry.space_group_name_H-M   'P 1'
#
loop_
_entity.id
_entity.type
_entity.pdbx_description
1 polymer ?
#
loop_
_entity_poly.entity_id
_entity_poly.type
_entity_poly.pdbx_seq_one_letter_code
_entity_poly.pdbx_strand_id
1 'polypeptide(L)'
;MHSSLNRAQAVFGFFTTVALFVAGFAALSVLLFPTDEAKAAVSLKDVKVIKGRPHYYSNKKEEYAQMRFDLDADLSSLFNWNTKQLFVYVYASYSSSDKESTLLPQSESIIWDTIISAPESPYSFNTLRERFFPSKSSSKRTTGAKKSTKKDKAAPGVLRLRNQRAKYQISDITGKMAERSNVTLSVGWNVQPWVGALWWSPGSGAVPRTGGDSGRSKPFEFPALKTKANTKAAEDQGQAKKVEV
;
A
#
# COMPACT_ATOMS: atom_id res chain seq x y z
N MET A 1 -21.79 4.62 53.52
CA MET A 1 -22.76 5.06 52.50
C MET A 1 -22.22 4.71 51.12
N HIS A 2 -22.70 3.63 50.49
CA HIS A 2 -22.37 3.33 49.09
C HIS A 2 -23.49 3.89 48.20
N SER A 3 -23.29 5.07 47.63
CA SER A 3 -24.21 5.61 46.62
C SER A 3 -24.15 4.75 45.35
N SER A 4 -25.24 4.74 44.58
CA SER A 4 -25.29 4.09 43.26
C SER A 4 -24.15 4.55 42.35
N LEU A 5 -23.80 5.83 42.42
CA LEU A 5 -22.66 6.42 41.69
C LEU A 5 -21.32 5.82 42.11
N ASN A 6 -21.08 5.62 43.42
CA ASN A 6 -19.84 5.01 43.90
C ASN A 6 -19.70 3.55 43.44
N ARG A 7 -20.83 2.81 43.38
CA ARG A 7 -20.85 1.44 42.83
C ARG A 7 -20.60 1.42 41.33
N ALA A 8 -21.20 2.33 40.57
CA ALA A 8 -20.97 2.46 39.13
C ALA A 8 -19.50 2.81 38.81
N GLN A 9 -18.91 3.73 39.57
CA GLN A 9 -17.49 4.08 39.44
C GLN A 9 -16.58 2.88 39.72
N ALA A 10 -16.87 2.08 40.75
CA ALA A 10 -16.11 0.88 41.06
C ALA A 10 -16.19 -0.18 39.95
N VAL A 11 -17.38 -0.41 39.39
CA VAL A 11 -17.58 -1.34 38.26
C VAL A 11 -16.85 -0.85 37.01
N PHE A 12 -16.93 0.45 36.71
CA PHE A 12 -16.23 1.04 35.57
C PHE A 12 -14.71 0.95 35.74
N GLY A 13 -14.18 1.25 36.93
CA GLY A 13 -12.76 1.10 37.23
C GLY A 13 -12.28 -0.36 37.12
N PHE A 14 -13.07 -1.31 37.59
CA PHE A 14 -12.77 -2.73 37.40
C PHE A 14 -12.79 -3.12 35.91
N PHE A 15 -13.79 -2.67 35.16
CA PHE A 15 -13.87 -2.91 33.72
C PHE A 15 -12.66 -2.34 32.97
N THR A 16 -12.27 -1.09 33.25
CA THR A 16 -11.12 -0.46 32.56
C THR A 16 -9.80 -1.13 32.93
N THR A 17 -9.59 -1.53 34.18
CA THR A 17 -8.39 -2.28 34.56
C THR A 17 -8.32 -3.63 33.83
N VAL A 18 -9.39 -4.43 33.83
CA VAL A 18 -9.44 -5.68 33.08
C VAL A 18 -9.22 -5.45 31.59
N ALA A 19 -9.86 -4.44 31.00
CA ALA A 19 -9.70 -4.09 29.59
C ALA A 19 -8.24 -3.72 29.27
N LEU A 20 -7.56 -2.97 30.13
CA LEU A 20 -6.14 -2.61 29.96
C LEU A 20 -5.22 -3.83 30.04
N PHE A 21 -5.47 -4.77 30.95
CA PHE A 21 -4.69 -6.02 31.02
C PHE A 21 -4.89 -6.88 29.77
N VAL A 22 -6.14 -7.08 29.33
CA VAL A 22 -6.44 -7.84 28.10
C VAL A 22 -5.81 -7.15 26.87
N ALA A 23 -5.91 -5.83 26.79
CA ALA A 23 -5.27 -5.03 25.75
C ALA A 23 -3.73 -5.17 25.80
N GLY A 24 -3.13 -5.17 26.99
CA GLY A 24 -1.71 -5.41 27.20
C GLY A 24 -1.27 -6.79 26.73
N PHE A 25 -2.01 -7.85 27.07
CA PHE A 25 -1.76 -9.20 26.57
C PHE A 25 -1.92 -9.30 25.05
N ALA A 26 -2.90 -8.58 24.47
CA ALA A 26 -3.07 -8.53 23.03
C ALA A 26 -1.90 -7.85 22.33
N ALA A 27 -1.41 -6.73 22.85
CA ALA A 27 -0.21 -6.08 22.34
C ALA A 27 1.03 -6.97 22.49
N LEU A 28 1.18 -7.67 23.63
CA LEU A 28 2.33 -8.54 23.91
C LEU A 28 2.33 -9.79 23.03
N SER A 29 1.14 -10.33 22.68
CA SER A 29 1.03 -11.51 21.83
C SER A 29 1.68 -11.33 20.45
N VAL A 30 1.63 -10.11 19.89
CA VAL A 30 2.23 -9.80 18.58
C VAL A 30 3.75 -9.84 18.65
N LEU A 31 4.34 -9.54 19.82
CA LEU A 31 5.78 -9.65 20.06
C LEU A 31 6.22 -11.11 20.22
N LEU A 32 5.38 -11.95 20.82
CA LEU A 32 5.69 -13.37 21.04
C LEU A 32 5.52 -14.23 19.78
N PHE A 33 4.61 -13.85 18.89
CA PHE A 33 4.33 -14.56 17.64
C PHE A 33 4.56 -13.63 16.44
N PRO A 34 5.83 -13.31 16.11
CA PRO A 34 6.15 -12.49 14.96
C PRO A 34 5.72 -13.19 13.67
N THR A 35 5.26 -12.39 12.70
CA THR A 35 4.75 -12.87 11.41
C THR A 35 5.83 -12.66 10.35
N ASP A 36 6.67 -13.67 10.15
CA ASP A 36 7.94 -13.53 9.40
C ASP A 36 7.88 -14.03 7.96
N GLU A 37 6.74 -14.53 7.50
CA GLU A 37 6.61 -15.19 6.19
C GLU A 37 6.10 -14.27 5.07
N ALA A 38 6.02 -12.96 5.30
CA ALA A 38 5.54 -12.01 4.29
C ALA A 38 6.52 -11.90 3.12
N LYS A 39 6.02 -12.04 1.89
CA LYS A 39 6.83 -11.95 0.67
C LYS A 39 6.21 -10.97 -0.31
N ALA A 40 6.97 -9.99 -0.74
CA ALA A 40 6.56 -9.09 -1.81
C ALA A 40 7.59 -9.11 -2.95
N ALA A 41 7.12 -8.96 -4.18
CA ALA A 41 7.94 -8.83 -5.38
C ALA A 41 7.33 -7.77 -6.29
N VAL A 42 8.14 -6.82 -6.73
CA VAL A 42 7.74 -5.75 -7.64
C VAL A 42 8.62 -5.77 -8.88
N SER A 43 7.98 -5.64 -10.05
CA SER A 43 8.68 -5.51 -11.32
C SER A 43 8.15 -4.34 -12.12
N LEU A 44 9.06 -3.62 -12.78
CA LEU A 44 8.71 -2.49 -13.61
C LEU A 44 8.22 -2.96 -14.99
N LYS A 45 7.19 -2.29 -15.53
CA LYS A 45 6.68 -2.55 -16.88
C LYS A 45 6.92 -1.42 -17.87
N ASP A 46 6.58 -0.20 -17.46
CA ASP A 46 6.65 0.97 -18.35
C ASP A 46 6.95 2.21 -17.52
N VAL A 47 7.76 3.11 -18.06
CA VAL A 47 8.16 4.36 -17.43
C VAL A 47 8.16 5.46 -18.46
N LYS A 48 7.58 6.61 -18.11
CA LYS A 48 7.44 7.77 -18.99
C LYS A 48 7.70 9.03 -18.19
N VAL A 49 8.58 9.88 -18.70
CA VAL A 49 8.82 11.21 -18.13
C VAL A 49 8.10 12.24 -18.99
N ILE A 50 7.29 13.08 -18.35
CA ILE A 50 6.47 14.11 -18.99
C ILE A 50 6.78 15.44 -18.32
N LYS A 51 6.93 16.51 -19.12
CA LYS A 51 7.10 17.86 -18.60
C LYS A 51 5.75 18.56 -18.47
N GLY A 52 5.43 19.06 -17.29
CA GLY A 52 4.13 19.67 -16.97
C GLY A 52 4.24 20.85 -16.00
N ARG A 53 3.11 21.52 -15.71
CA ARG A 53 3.02 22.51 -14.64
C ARG A 53 2.46 21.84 -13.37
N PRO A 54 3.07 22.04 -12.18
CA PRO A 54 2.57 21.43 -10.94
C PRO A 54 1.19 21.92 -10.54
N HIS A 55 0.98 23.23 -10.63
CA HIS A 55 -0.28 23.90 -10.35
C HIS A 55 -0.57 24.85 -11.49
N TYR A 56 -1.86 25.14 -11.72
CA TYR A 56 -2.33 26.03 -12.78
C TYR A 56 -1.60 27.39 -12.78
N TYR A 57 -1.33 27.92 -11.58
CA TYR A 57 -0.67 29.21 -11.37
C TYR A 57 0.86 29.15 -11.23
N SER A 58 1.49 27.98 -11.33
CA SER A 58 2.94 27.90 -11.29
C SER A 58 3.55 28.20 -12.65
N ASN A 59 4.46 29.18 -12.70
CA ASN A 59 5.22 29.53 -13.90
C ASN A 59 6.32 28.51 -14.22
N LYS A 60 6.73 27.69 -13.24
CA LYS A 60 7.79 26.69 -13.41
C LYS A 60 7.22 25.41 -14.03
N LYS A 61 7.89 24.90 -15.06
CA LYS A 61 7.61 23.61 -15.67
C LYS A 61 8.54 22.57 -15.05
N GLU A 62 7.96 21.54 -14.46
CA GLU A 62 8.67 20.44 -13.80
C GLU A 62 8.49 19.15 -14.59
N GLU A 63 9.40 18.22 -14.38
CA GLU A 63 9.37 16.89 -14.98
C GLU A 63 8.74 15.89 -14.01
N TYR A 64 7.79 15.11 -14.53
CA TYR A 64 7.04 14.11 -13.80
C TYR A 64 7.32 12.72 -14.36
N ALA A 65 7.69 11.80 -13.49
CA ALA A 65 7.76 10.38 -13.83
C ALA A 65 6.39 9.73 -13.59
N GLN A 66 5.86 9.11 -14.64
CA GLN A 66 4.73 8.18 -14.58
C GLN A 66 5.23 6.78 -14.87
N MET A 67 4.81 5.82 -14.04
CA MET A 67 5.26 4.44 -14.18
C MET A 67 4.12 3.45 -14.03
N ARG A 68 4.35 2.27 -14.60
CA ARG A 68 3.48 1.10 -14.50
C ARG A 68 4.32 -0.07 -14.01
N PHE A 69 3.76 -0.84 -13.09
CA PHE A 69 4.46 -1.94 -12.45
C PHE A 69 3.52 -3.15 -12.29
N ASP A 70 4.14 -4.31 -12.10
CA ASP A 70 3.48 -5.50 -11.59
C ASP A 70 3.90 -5.68 -10.13
N LEU A 71 2.93 -6.04 -9.28
CA LEU A 71 3.14 -6.32 -7.86
C LEU A 71 2.53 -7.69 -7.55
N ASP A 72 3.38 -8.60 -7.08
CA ASP A 72 2.96 -9.86 -6.47
C ASP A 72 3.37 -9.83 -5.01
N ALA A 73 2.41 -9.71 -4.10
CA ALA A 73 2.67 -9.73 -2.66
C ALA A 73 1.76 -10.74 -1.97
N ASP A 74 2.36 -11.61 -1.18
CA ASP A 74 1.69 -12.52 -0.27
C ASP A 74 1.92 -12.02 1.16
N LEU A 75 0.93 -11.29 1.66
CA LEU A 75 0.91 -10.68 2.99
C LEU A 75 -0.10 -11.36 3.90
N SER A 76 -0.59 -12.55 3.53
CA SER A 76 -1.61 -13.27 4.30
C SER A 76 -1.13 -13.65 5.71
N SER A 77 0.16 -13.93 5.87
CA SER A 77 0.79 -14.22 7.17
C SER A 77 0.69 -13.06 8.16
N LEU A 78 0.59 -11.81 7.69
CA LEU A 78 0.51 -10.62 8.53
C LEU A 78 -0.90 -10.40 9.12
N PHE A 79 -1.91 -11.12 8.62
CA PHE A 79 -3.25 -11.09 9.17
C PHE A 79 -3.39 -12.09 10.31
N ASN A 80 -3.18 -11.58 11.53
CA ASN A 80 -3.52 -12.29 12.75
C ASN A 80 -4.77 -11.67 13.41
N TRP A 81 -5.15 -12.20 14.57
CA TRP A 81 -6.34 -11.78 15.31
C TRP A 81 -6.28 -10.33 15.84
N ASN A 82 -5.08 -9.77 16.03
CA ASN A 82 -4.86 -8.39 16.46
C ASN A 82 -4.66 -7.44 15.27
N THR A 83 -4.55 -7.92 14.03
CA THR A 83 -4.40 -7.05 12.86
C THR A 83 -5.73 -6.39 12.50
N LYS A 84 -5.77 -5.05 12.45
CA LYS A 84 -6.94 -4.28 12.01
C LYS A 84 -6.90 -4.04 10.51
N GLN A 85 -5.80 -3.48 10.04
CA GLN A 85 -5.61 -3.12 8.64
C GLN A 85 -4.13 -3.10 8.29
N LEU A 86 -3.85 -3.30 7.02
CA LEU A 86 -2.51 -3.33 6.46
C LEU A 86 -2.42 -2.27 5.36
N PHE A 87 -1.45 -1.38 5.49
CA PHE A 87 -1.17 -0.34 4.50
C PHE A 87 0.00 -0.77 3.64
N VAL A 88 -0.27 -1.18 2.40
CA VAL A 88 0.77 -1.55 1.43
C VAL A 88 1.08 -0.35 0.57
N TYR A 89 2.35 -0.09 0.32
CA TYR A 89 2.78 0.97 -0.58
C TYR A 89 3.96 0.52 -1.43
N VAL A 90 4.02 1.05 -2.65
CA VAL A 90 5.17 0.91 -3.55
C VAL A 90 5.81 2.27 -3.63
N TYR A 91 7.12 2.31 -3.44
CA TYR A 91 7.90 3.54 -3.50
C TYR A 91 9.08 3.37 -4.44
N ALA A 92 9.45 4.46 -5.11
CA ALA A 92 10.65 4.55 -5.91
C ALA A 92 11.75 5.17 -5.06
N SER A 93 12.91 4.52 -5.01
CA SER A 93 14.14 5.07 -4.46
C SER A 93 15.08 5.49 -5.60
N TYR A 94 15.60 6.71 -5.53
CA TYR A 94 16.49 7.30 -6.53
C TYR A 94 17.47 8.29 -5.90
N SER A 95 18.62 8.55 -6.55
CA SER A 95 19.58 9.57 -6.09
C SER A 95 18.95 10.96 -6.16
N SER A 96 19.06 11.75 -5.09
CA SER A 96 18.56 13.13 -5.03
C SER A 96 19.37 14.10 -5.91
N SER A 97 20.59 13.72 -6.31
CA SER A 97 21.49 14.55 -7.14
C SER A 97 21.85 13.85 -8.45
N ASP A 98 22.09 14.64 -9.50
CA ASP A 98 22.59 14.17 -10.80
C ASP A 98 23.96 13.46 -10.68
N LYS A 99 24.71 13.75 -9.61
CA LYS A 99 25.93 13.02 -9.25
C LYS A 99 25.58 11.98 -8.20
N GLU A 100 25.83 10.71 -8.52
CA GLU A 100 25.80 9.61 -7.54
C GLU A 100 26.85 9.89 -6.46
N SER A 101 26.41 10.46 -5.33
CA SER A 101 27.26 10.70 -4.17
C SER A 101 26.80 9.76 -3.08
N THR A 102 27.71 8.90 -2.63
CA THR A 102 27.45 7.94 -1.53
C THR A 102 27.17 8.60 -0.19
N LEU A 103 27.37 9.92 -0.08
CA LEU A 103 27.16 10.69 1.14
C LEU A 103 25.73 11.19 1.33
N LEU A 104 24.93 11.24 0.25
CA LEU A 104 23.55 11.71 0.32
C LEU A 104 22.58 10.52 0.42
N PRO A 105 21.57 10.59 1.31
CA PRO A 105 20.54 9.55 1.35
C PRO A 105 19.74 9.56 0.04
N GLN A 106 19.26 8.39 -0.38
CA GLN A 106 18.38 8.28 -1.54
C GLN A 106 17.03 8.95 -1.24
N SER A 107 16.48 9.63 -2.24
CA SER A 107 15.11 10.15 -2.19
C SER A 107 14.13 8.98 -2.39
N GLU A 108 13.20 8.82 -1.46
CA GLU A 108 12.13 7.83 -1.54
C GLU A 108 10.80 8.52 -1.82
N SER A 109 10.06 8.06 -2.83
CA SER A 109 8.77 8.63 -3.21
C SER A 109 7.72 7.54 -3.44
N ILE A 110 6.60 7.62 -2.73
CA ILE A 110 5.50 6.66 -2.85
C ILE A 110 4.74 6.91 -4.15
N ILE A 111 4.61 5.88 -4.99
CA ILE A 111 3.90 5.95 -6.27
C ILE A 111 2.50 5.36 -6.21
N TRP A 112 2.27 4.44 -5.28
CA TRP A 112 1.03 3.69 -5.16
C TRP A 112 0.89 3.18 -3.74
N ASP A 113 -0.35 3.13 -3.27
CA ASP A 113 -0.71 2.65 -1.94
C ASP A 113 -2.04 1.88 -1.98
N THR A 114 -2.29 1.02 -1.01
CA THR A 114 -3.62 0.47 -0.75
C THR A 114 -3.76 0.08 0.70
N ILE A 115 -4.99 0.13 1.20
CA ILE A 115 -5.35 -0.33 2.53
C ILE A 115 -6.13 -1.63 2.39
N ILE A 116 -5.62 -2.69 2.99
CA ILE A 116 -6.28 -3.99 3.10
C ILE A 116 -6.78 -4.13 4.53
N SER A 117 -8.11 -4.08 4.70
CA SER A 117 -8.73 -4.32 6.01
C SER A 117 -8.72 -5.81 6.35
N ALA A 118 -8.62 -6.13 7.64
CA ALA A 118 -8.78 -7.49 8.11
C ALA A 118 -10.18 -8.03 7.75
N PRO A 119 -10.30 -9.34 7.47
CA PRO A 119 -11.61 -9.95 7.25
C PRO A 119 -12.47 -9.81 8.51
N GLU A 120 -13.78 -9.63 8.31
CA GLU A 120 -14.74 -9.64 9.41
C GLU A 120 -14.61 -10.94 10.21
N SER A 121 -14.50 -10.81 11.53
CA SER A 121 -14.40 -11.98 12.40
C SER A 121 -15.73 -12.75 12.38
N PRO A 122 -15.70 -14.09 12.55
CA PRO A 122 -16.92 -14.91 12.67
C PRO A 122 -17.80 -14.55 13.87
N TYR A 123 -17.28 -13.72 14.79
CA TYR A 123 -17.94 -13.27 16.00
C TYR A 123 -18.30 -11.78 15.94
N SER A 124 -18.23 -11.15 14.77
CA SER A 124 -18.67 -9.77 14.62
C SER A 124 -20.18 -9.64 14.90
N PHE A 125 -20.61 -8.50 15.42
CA PHE A 125 -22.03 -8.29 15.76
C PHE A 125 -22.97 -8.57 14.58
N ASN A 126 -22.55 -8.25 13.35
CA ASN A 126 -23.34 -8.50 12.15
C ASN A 126 -23.49 -10.01 11.88
N THR A 127 -22.39 -10.76 11.95
CA THR A 127 -22.42 -12.22 11.73
C THR A 127 -23.17 -12.95 12.83
N LEU A 128 -23.02 -12.54 14.09
CA LEU A 128 -23.78 -13.08 15.22
C LEU A 128 -25.26 -12.72 15.11
N ARG A 129 -25.60 -11.48 14.74
CA ARG A 129 -26.98 -11.06 14.50
C ARG A 129 -27.62 -11.87 13.39
N GLU A 130 -26.93 -12.09 12.28
CA GLU A 130 -27.41 -12.95 11.18
C GLU A 130 -27.57 -14.41 11.63
N ARG A 131 -26.66 -14.92 12.46
CA ARG A 131 -26.70 -16.30 12.97
C ARG A 131 -27.84 -16.53 13.97
N PHE A 132 -28.08 -15.59 14.87
CA PHE A 132 -29.08 -15.73 15.95
C PHE A 132 -30.44 -15.15 15.61
N PHE A 133 -30.49 -14.14 14.74
CA PHE A 133 -31.72 -13.50 14.28
C PHE A 133 -31.75 -13.44 12.74
N PRO A 134 -31.75 -14.60 12.06
CA PRO A 134 -31.87 -14.64 10.61
C PRO A 134 -33.21 -14.00 10.21
N SER A 135 -33.17 -12.92 9.44
CA SER A 135 -34.39 -12.29 8.95
C SER A 135 -35.08 -13.27 7.99
N LYS A 136 -36.29 -13.74 8.36
CA LYS A 136 -37.12 -14.65 7.53
C LYS A 136 -37.67 -14.00 6.24
N SER A 137 -37.11 -12.89 5.78
CA SER A 137 -37.52 -12.24 4.53
C SER A 137 -36.50 -12.50 3.43
N SER A 138 -36.64 -13.65 2.80
CA SER A 138 -36.29 -13.83 1.39
C SER A 138 -37.24 -12.96 0.56
N SER A 139 -37.00 -11.65 0.54
CA SER A 139 -37.50 -10.79 -0.52
C SER A 139 -36.33 -10.38 -1.39
N LYS A 140 -36.35 -10.95 -2.60
CA LYS A 140 -35.52 -10.62 -3.76
C LYS A 140 -35.53 -9.10 -3.98
N ARG A 141 -34.64 -8.37 -3.31
CA ARG A 141 -34.44 -6.95 -3.58
C ARG A 141 -33.50 -6.81 -4.77
N THR A 142 -34.11 -6.83 -5.95
CA THR A 142 -33.54 -6.28 -7.18
C THR A 142 -33.34 -4.79 -7.00
N THR A 143 -32.20 -4.40 -6.47
CA THR A 143 -31.62 -3.07 -6.66
C THR A 143 -30.28 -3.29 -7.32
N GLY A 144 -30.09 -2.73 -8.51
CA GLY A 144 -28.95 -2.93 -9.41
C GLY A 144 -27.61 -2.52 -8.79
N ALA A 145 -27.10 -3.34 -7.88
CA ALA A 145 -25.71 -3.32 -7.48
C ALA A 145 -24.95 -4.12 -8.54
N LYS A 146 -23.97 -3.45 -9.17
CA LYS A 146 -22.96 -4.06 -10.04
C LYS A 146 -22.62 -5.47 -9.53
N LYS A 147 -22.76 -6.44 -10.43
CA LYS A 147 -22.32 -7.82 -10.30
C LYS A 147 -20.82 -7.83 -9.97
N SER A 148 -20.44 -7.60 -8.70
CA SER A 148 -19.18 -8.07 -8.18
C SER A 148 -19.33 -9.57 -8.17
N THR A 149 -18.68 -10.19 -9.14
CA THR A 149 -18.45 -11.63 -9.16
C THR A 149 -18.12 -12.08 -7.74
N LYS A 150 -18.78 -13.14 -7.27
CA LYS A 150 -18.26 -13.98 -6.19
C LYS A 150 -16.91 -14.51 -6.69
N LYS A 151 -15.89 -13.67 -6.61
CA LYS A 151 -14.49 -14.07 -6.60
C LYS A 151 -14.40 -14.84 -5.30
N ASP A 152 -14.12 -16.14 -5.38
CA ASP A 152 -13.78 -16.96 -4.23
C ASP A 152 -12.95 -16.10 -3.27
N LYS A 153 -13.35 -16.05 -1.98
CA LYS A 153 -12.74 -15.16 -1.00
C LYS A 153 -11.24 -15.42 -0.99
N ALA A 154 -10.50 -14.66 -1.80
CA ALA A 154 -9.07 -14.78 -1.91
C ALA A 154 -8.55 -14.53 -0.49
N ALA A 155 -7.62 -15.37 -0.04
CA ALA A 155 -7.05 -15.21 1.29
C ALA A 155 -6.67 -13.73 1.48
N PRO A 156 -7.12 -13.10 2.59
CA PRO A 156 -6.85 -11.69 2.82
C PRO A 156 -5.33 -11.48 2.79
N GLY A 157 -4.86 -10.45 2.11
CA GLY A 157 -3.43 -10.13 2.00
C GLY A 157 -2.72 -10.62 0.75
N VAL A 158 -3.36 -11.38 -0.15
CA VAL A 158 -2.75 -11.70 -1.45
C VAL A 158 -3.05 -10.61 -2.48
N LEU A 159 -2.03 -9.87 -2.89
CA LEU A 159 -2.08 -8.86 -3.95
C LEU A 159 -1.40 -9.37 -5.21
N ARG A 160 -2.14 -9.43 -6.32
CA ARG A 160 -1.60 -9.71 -7.65
C ARG A 160 -2.06 -8.63 -8.62
N LEU A 161 -1.23 -7.62 -8.82
CA LEU A 161 -1.49 -6.49 -9.69
C LEU A 161 -0.63 -6.62 -10.94
N ARG A 162 -1.26 -6.49 -12.10
CA ARG A 162 -0.60 -6.52 -13.41
C ARG A 162 -0.81 -5.21 -14.12
N ASN A 163 0.27 -4.64 -14.65
CA ASN A 163 0.29 -3.39 -15.39
C ASN A 163 -0.40 -2.23 -14.65
N GLN A 164 -0.23 -2.20 -13.32
CA GLN A 164 -0.85 -1.24 -12.42
C GLN A 164 -0.26 0.14 -12.68
N ARG A 165 -1.14 1.12 -12.90
CA ARG A 165 -0.74 2.52 -13.05
C ARG A 165 -0.44 3.10 -11.66
N ALA A 166 0.68 3.83 -11.54
CA ALA A 166 0.96 4.64 -10.36
C ALA A 166 -0.18 5.63 -10.09
N LYS A 167 -0.55 5.79 -8.82
CA LYS A 167 -1.53 6.78 -8.38
C LYS A 167 -0.93 8.18 -8.35
N TYR A 168 0.32 8.27 -7.88
CA TYR A 168 1.04 9.51 -7.73
C TYR A 168 2.12 9.64 -8.79
N GLN A 169 2.35 10.88 -9.21
CA GLN A 169 3.44 11.23 -10.11
C GLN A 169 4.61 11.70 -9.24
N ILE A 170 5.82 11.33 -9.60
CA ILE A 170 7.02 11.76 -8.86
C ILE A 170 7.64 12.95 -9.58
N SER A 171 7.93 14.00 -8.82
CA SER A 171 8.85 15.08 -9.19
C SER A 171 9.89 15.23 -8.09
N ASP A 172 11.01 15.86 -8.42
CA ASP A 172 12.09 16.16 -7.49
C ASP A 172 12.30 17.66 -7.34
N ILE A 173 12.94 18.09 -6.25
CA ILE A 173 13.22 19.50 -5.95
C ILE A 173 14.05 20.20 -7.02
N THR A 174 14.88 19.45 -7.75
CA THR A 174 15.65 19.94 -8.90
C THR A 174 14.77 20.30 -10.12
N GLY A 175 13.51 19.84 -10.14
CA GLY A 175 12.59 19.98 -11.27
C GLY A 175 12.93 19.07 -12.47
N LYS A 176 13.96 18.23 -12.36
CA LYS A 176 14.43 17.29 -13.39
C LYS A 176 14.29 15.84 -12.90
N MET A 177 13.69 15.02 -13.74
CA MET A 177 13.48 13.59 -13.49
C MET A 177 13.95 12.72 -14.65
N ALA A 178 14.14 13.29 -15.85
CA ALA A 178 14.70 12.55 -16.97
C ALA A 178 16.15 12.13 -16.67
N GLU A 179 16.55 10.97 -17.20
CA GLU A 179 17.94 10.49 -17.20
C GLU A 179 18.53 10.18 -15.82
N ARG A 180 17.71 10.12 -14.76
CA ARG A 180 18.22 9.59 -13.49
C ARG A 180 18.46 8.09 -13.61
N SER A 181 19.66 7.69 -13.25
CA SER A 181 20.09 6.30 -13.17
C SER A 181 19.80 5.70 -11.79
N ASN A 182 19.92 4.38 -11.69
CA ASN A 182 19.81 3.62 -10.43
C ASN A 182 18.47 3.74 -9.69
N VAL A 183 17.38 4.02 -10.41
CA VAL A 183 16.04 4.04 -9.82
C VAL A 183 15.61 2.61 -9.52
N THR A 184 15.12 2.37 -8.31
CA THR A 184 14.58 1.06 -7.91
C THR A 184 13.19 1.22 -7.32
N LEU A 185 12.28 0.29 -7.63
CA LEU A 185 11.00 0.18 -6.96
C LEU A 185 11.13 -0.80 -5.80
N SER A 186 10.60 -0.44 -4.66
CA SER A 186 10.52 -1.29 -3.48
C SER A 186 9.09 -1.32 -2.96
N VAL A 187 8.73 -2.42 -2.32
CA VAL A 187 7.44 -2.58 -1.65
C VAL A 187 7.65 -2.40 -0.16
N GLY A 188 6.81 -1.59 0.47
CA GLY A 188 6.71 -1.49 1.91
C GLY A 188 5.30 -1.77 2.40
N TRP A 189 5.18 -2.14 3.66
CA TRP A 189 3.88 -2.27 4.32
C TRP A 189 3.93 -1.86 5.78
N ASN A 190 2.81 -1.36 6.28
CA ASN A 190 2.59 -1.08 7.69
C ASN A 190 1.44 -1.93 8.22
N VAL A 191 1.68 -2.69 9.28
CA VAL A 191 0.67 -3.48 9.97
C VAL A 191 0.14 -2.67 11.14
N GLN A 192 -1.15 -2.30 11.06
CA GLN A 192 -1.83 -1.59 12.13
C GLN A 192 -2.62 -2.58 12.99
N PRO A 193 -2.25 -2.75 14.27
CA PRO A 193 -3.01 -3.60 15.17
C PRO A 193 -4.26 -2.88 15.70
N TRP A 194 -5.20 -3.64 16.27
CA TRP A 194 -6.29 -3.11 17.08
C TRP A 194 -5.76 -2.48 18.36
N VAL A 195 -4.77 -3.11 18.97
CA VAL A 195 -4.06 -2.62 20.15
C VAL A 195 -2.56 -2.85 19.99
N GLY A 196 -1.76 -1.80 20.11
CA GLY A 196 -0.29 -1.87 20.09
C GLY A 196 0.37 -0.84 19.18
N ALA A 197 1.68 -0.96 19.01
CA ALA A 197 2.47 -0.13 18.11
C ALA A 197 2.26 -0.50 16.64
N LEU A 198 2.51 0.45 15.73
CA LEU A 198 2.53 0.19 14.29
C LEU A 198 3.80 -0.57 13.92
N TRP A 199 3.68 -1.62 13.10
CA TRP A 199 4.82 -2.39 12.63
C TRP A 199 5.14 -2.09 11.17
N TRP A 200 6.43 -1.89 10.88
CA TRP A 200 6.91 -1.54 9.55
C TRP A 200 7.48 -2.78 8.83
N SER A 201 7.53 -2.72 7.49
CA SER A 201 8.20 -3.74 6.69
C SER A 201 9.72 -3.75 6.89
N PRO A 202 10.39 -4.89 6.66
CA PRO A 202 11.85 -4.97 6.61
C PRO A 202 12.44 -3.87 5.71
N GLY A 203 13.52 -3.23 6.15
CA GLY A 203 14.20 -2.20 5.36
C GLY A 203 13.47 -0.86 5.24
N SER A 204 12.34 -0.69 5.91
CA SER A 204 11.56 0.56 5.90
C SER A 204 11.25 1.07 7.30
N GLY A 205 11.09 2.39 7.44
CA GLY A 205 10.50 3.03 8.62
C GLY A 205 11.18 2.74 9.96
N ALA A 206 10.40 2.92 11.03
CA ALA A 206 10.83 2.82 12.42
C ALA A 206 10.69 1.40 12.99
N VAL A 207 11.27 1.17 14.17
CA VAL A 207 11.05 -0.04 14.97
C VAL A 207 9.68 0.08 15.68
N PRO A 208 8.86 -0.98 15.79
CA PRO A 208 9.12 -2.39 15.47
C PRO A 208 8.95 -2.74 13.99
N ARG A 209 9.70 -3.76 13.55
CA ARG A 209 9.68 -4.26 12.16
C ARG A 209 9.18 -5.69 12.13
N THR A 210 8.38 -5.98 11.11
CA THR A 210 8.01 -7.36 10.73
C THR A 210 9.19 -8.07 10.09
N GLY A 211 9.22 -9.41 10.15
CA GLY A 211 10.10 -10.20 9.30
C GLY A 211 9.58 -10.30 7.86
N GLY A 212 10.33 -11.00 7.02
CA GLY A 212 9.97 -11.25 5.62
C GLY A 212 10.88 -10.55 4.61
N ASP A 213 10.46 -10.58 3.35
CA ASP A 213 11.21 -10.02 2.21
C ASP A 213 10.40 -8.92 1.53
N SER A 214 10.84 -7.68 1.73
CA SER A 214 10.33 -6.49 1.05
C SER A 214 10.99 -6.38 -0.33
N GLY A 215 10.41 -7.07 -1.31
CA GLY A 215 11.03 -7.19 -2.63
C GLY A 215 11.35 -5.85 -3.29
N ARG A 216 12.51 -5.84 -3.96
CA ARG A 216 13.06 -4.72 -4.72
C ARG A 216 13.16 -5.08 -6.21
N SER A 217 12.79 -4.15 -7.07
CA SER A 217 12.93 -4.31 -8.53
C SER A 217 14.39 -4.20 -8.94
N LYS A 218 14.67 -4.69 -10.16
CA LYS A 218 15.94 -4.38 -10.83
C LYS A 218 16.10 -2.85 -10.96
N PRO A 219 17.32 -2.32 -10.83
CA PRO A 219 17.59 -0.92 -11.14
C PRO A 219 17.23 -0.61 -12.60
N PHE A 220 16.69 0.58 -12.83
CA PHE A 220 16.38 1.09 -14.15
C PHE A 220 16.65 2.59 -14.22
N GLU A 221 16.64 3.12 -15.43
CA GLU A 221 16.87 4.54 -15.70
C GLU A 221 15.59 5.21 -16.17
N PHE A 222 15.40 6.48 -15.79
CA PHE A 222 14.31 7.26 -16.32
C PHE A 222 14.59 7.65 -17.78
N PRO A 223 13.63 7.39 -18.70
CA PRO A 223 13.85 7.72 -20.10
C PRO A 223 13.96 9.23 -20.31
N ALA A 224 14.69 9.62 -21.35
CA ALA A 224 14.80 11.01 -21.77
C ALA A 224 13.42 11.61 -22.10
N LEU A 225 13.30 12.92 -21.92
CA LEU A 225 12.09 13.65 -22.28
C LEU A 225 11.77 13.48 -23.76
N LYS A 226 10.53 13.09 -24.07
CA LYS A 226 10.03 13.12 -25.44
C LYS A 226 9.98 14.56 -25.94
N THR A 227 11.00 14.98 -26.66
CA THR A 227 11.00 16.25 -27.41
C THR A 227 10.08 16.09 -28.62
N LYS A 228 9.44 17.19 -29.08
CA LYS A 228 8.54 17.17 -30.26
C LYS A 228 9.17 16.54 -31.51
N ALA A 229 10.51 16.53 -31.63
CA ALA A 229 11.24 15.84 -32.69
C ALA A 229 11.17 14.30 -32.57
N ASN A 230 11.32 13.75 -31.35
CA ASN A 230 11.24 12.30 -31.09
C ASN A 230 9.82 11.74 -31.21
N THR A 231 8.79 12.56 -30.99
CA THR A 231 7.38 12.13 -31.19
C THR A 231 7.10 11.83 -32.66
N LYS A 232 7.60 12.66 -33.59
CA LYS A 232 7.47 12.42 -35.03
C LYS A 232 8.21 11.15 -35.46
N ALA A 233 9.46 10.97 -34.99
CA ALA A 233 10.24 9.77 -35.30
C ALA A 233 9.60 8.47 -34.76
N ALA A 234 8.95 8.50 -33.60
CA ALA A 234 8.26 7.34 -33.03
C ALA A 234 6.92 7.05 -33.72
N GLU A 235 6.22 8.08 -34.20
CA GLU A 235 5.01 7.94 -35.02
C GLU A 235 5.31 7.39 -36.42
N ASP A 236 6.40 7.84 -37.05
CA ASP A 236 6.87 7.34 -38.35
C ASP A 236 7.28 5.86 -38.28
N GLN A 237 7.95 5.42 -37.21
CA GLN A 237 8.30 4.01 -37.00
C GLN A 237 7.07 3.12 -36.70
N GLY A 238 6.05 3.67 -36.06
CA GLY A 238 4.78 2.97 -35.82
C GLY A 238 3.92 2.83 -37.08
N GLN A 239 4.02 3.78 -38.02
CA GLN A 239 3.36 3.70 -39.32
C GLN A 239 4.11 2.78 -40.28
N ALA A 240 5.45 2.80 -40.32
CA ALA A 240 6.23 1.89 -41.16
C ALA A 240 5.97 0.41 -40.85
N LYS A 241 5.88 0.04 -39.56
CA LYS A 241 5.55 -1.33 -39.14
C LYS A 241 4.10 -1.76 -39.42
N LYS A 242 3.21 -0.82 -39.72
CA LYS A 242 1.80 -1.10 -40.03
C LYS A 242 1.55 -1.27 -41.54
N VAL A 243 2.54 -0.93 -42.36
CA VAL A 243 2.51 -1.07 -43.83
C VAL A 243 3.22 -2.35 -44.29
N GLU A 244 4.03 -2.98 -43.43
CA GLU A 244 4.70 -4.28 -43.68
C GLU A 244 3.88 -5.51 -43.23
N VAL A 245 2.57 -5.38 -43.00
CA VAL A 245 1.65 -6.52 -42.75
C VAL A 245 0.60 -6.58 -43.83
#